data_AF-A0A7W0YZZ5-F1
#
_entry.id   AF-A0A7W0YZZ5-F1
#
_cell.length_a   1.000
_cell.length_b   1.000
_cell.length_c   1.000
_cell.angle_alpha   90.00
_cell.angle_beta   90.00
_cell.angle_gamma   90.00
#
_symmetry.space_group_name_H-M   'P 1'
#
loop_
_entity.id
_entity.type
_entity.pdbx_description
1 polymer ?
#
loop_
_entity_poly.entity_id
_entity_poly.type
_entity_poly.pdbx_seq_one_letter_code
_entity_poly.pdbx_strand_id
1 'polypeptide(L)'
;ACNVFFQVGSSATLGTGTAFAGNILALESITLNTGASLSGRALARNGAVTLDSNSVSVCSQPPAAVTLLSFTATPSASSVLLKWRTASEVEILGYNAYGQVRGKRVKLNRTLIAAKRSMTGASYALRYRAPRGQKAPTRFWLQTVNLDGSRTWSGVAVARRGTS
;
A
#
# COMPACT_ATOMS: atom_id res chain seq x y z
N ALA A 1 3.78 12.89 -7.23
CA ALA A 1 4.59 13.97 -6.63
C ALA A 1 5.46 13.50 -5.46
N CYS A 2 5.02 12.53 -4.66
CA CYS A 2 5.69 12.14 -3.41
C CYS A 2 7.17 11.73 -3.58
N ASN A 3 7.51 11.12 -4.72
CA ASN A 3 8.86 10.63 -5.04
C ASN A 3 9.62 11.51 -6.04
N VAL A 4 9.20 12.77 -6.22
CA VAL A 4 9.90 13.74 -7.09
C VAL A 4 10.60 14.77 -6.22
N PHE A 5 11.89 14.98 -6.44
CA PHE A 5 12.73 15.86 -5.64
C PHE A 5 13.48 16.86 -6.54
N PHE A 6 13.38 18.12 -6.17
CA PHE A 6 14.11 19.21 -6.81
C PHE A 6 15.09 19.77 -5.79
N GLN A 7 16.37 19.48 -6.00
CA GLN A 7 17.44 20.09 -5.21
C GLN A 7 17.84 21.41 -5.87
N VAL A 8 17.72 22.49 -5.11
CA VAL A 8 18.03 23.85 -5.54
C VAL A 8 19.20 24.34 -4.71
N GLY A 9 20.36 24.55 -5.35
CA GLY A 9 21.61 24.97 -4.69
C GLY A 9 21.60 26.42 -4.19
N SER A 10 20.48 27.11 -4.31
CA SER A 10 20.25 28.51 -3.97
C SER A 10 18.83 28.64 -3.37
N SER A 11 18.17 29.79 -3.57
CA SER A 11 16.74 29.94 -3.30
C SER A 11 15.87 29.42 -4.46
N ALA A 12 14.63 29.06 -4.15
CA ALA A 12 13.60 28.69 -5.12
C ALA A 12 12.39 29.64 -5.03
N THR A 13 11.81 30.01 -6.17
CA THR A 13 10.60 30.84 -6.23
C THR A 13 9.55 30.17 -7.11
N LEU A 14 8.36 29.94 -6.55
CA LEU A 14 7.16 29.64 -7.33
C LEU A 14 6.44 30.95 -7.63
N GLY A 15 6.24 31.25 -8.91
CA GLY A 15 5.56 32.46 -9.36
C GLY A 15 4.07 32.49 -9.01
N THR A 16 3.45 33.66 -9.14
CA THR A 16 2.02 33.88 -8.86
C THR A 16 1.15 32.88 -9.60
N GLY A 17 0.19 32.26 -8.91
CA GLY A 17 -0.72 31.27 -9.48
C GLY A 17 -0.10 29.97 -10.00
N THR A 18 1.21 29.73 -9.77
CA THR A 18 1.89 28.52 -10.25
C THR A 18 1.38 27.29 -9.52
N ALA A 19 1.03 26.23 -10.25
CA ALA A 19 0.78 24.91 -9.67
C ALA A 19 2.04 24.03 -9.78
N PHE A 20 2.55 23.56 -8.65
CA PHE A 20 3.77 22.76 -8.57
C PHE A 20 3.52 21.41 -7.88
N ALA A 21 4.11 20.35 -8.42
CA ALA A 21 4.03 19.00 -7.86
C ALA A 21 5.43 18.42 -7.63
N GLY A 22 5.83 18.28 -6.37
CA GLY A 22 7.13 17.75 -6.00
C GLY A 22 7.63 18.24 -4.64
N ASN A 23 8.78 17.72 -4.20
CA ASN A 23 9.44 18.15 -2.99
C ASN A 23 10.61 19.08 -3.35
N ILE A 24 10.57 20.33 -2.89
CA ILE A 24 11.62 21.33 -3.10
C ILE A 24 12.56 21.31 -1.90
N LEU A 25 13.84 21.11 -2.17
CA LEU A 25 14.95 21.19 -1.20
C LEU A 25 15.85 22.36 -1.60
N ALA A 26 15.67 23.52 -0.99
CA ALA A 26 16.47 24.71 -1.28
C ALA A 26 17.58 24.92 -0.25
N LEU A 27 18.77 25.32 -0.71
CA LEU A 27 19.88 25.64 0.18
C LEU A 27 19.56 26.88 1.03
N GLU A 28 19.06 27.93 0.39
CA GLU A 28 18.81 29.23 1.04
C GLU A 28 17.33 29.38 1.42
N SER A 29 16.50 30.01 0.58
CA SER A 29 15.08 30.27 0.88
C SER A 29 14.13 29.68 -0.14
N ILE A 30 12.84 29.58 0.22
CA ILE A 30 11.77 29.24 -0.71
C ILE A 30 10.67 30.31 -0.62
N THR A 31 10.23 30.84 -1.76
CA THR A 31 9.10 31.78 -1.83
C THR A 31 8.01 31.22 -2.72
N LEU A 32 6.79 31.18 -2.20
CA LEU A 32 5.57 30.94 -2.98
C LEU A 32 4.85 32.28 -3.10
N ASN A 33 4.83 32.86 -4.31
CA ASN A 33 4.11 34.10 -4.57
C ASN A 33 2.59 33.86 -4.55
N THR A 34 1.83 34.96 -4.55
CA THR A 34 0.37 34.97 -4.36
C THR A 34 -0.34 33.87 -5.14
N GLY A 35 -1.12 33.04 -4.45
CA GLY A 35 -1.98 32.06 -5.11
C GLY A 35 -1.27 30.85 -5.74
N ALA A 36 0.06 30.72 -5.59
CA ALA A 36 0.74 29.47 -5.97
C ALA A 36 0.21 28.28 -5.15
N SER A 37 0.24 27.09 -5.75
CA SER A 37 -0.16 25.83 -5.12
C SER A 37 0.94 24.79 -5.21
N LEU A 38 1.11 24.02 -4.13
CA LEU A 38 2.14 23.00 -3.99
C LEU A 38 1.53 21.67 -3.54
N SER A 39 1.63 20.64 -4.38
CA SER A 39 1.42 19.25 -4.00
C SER A 39 2.77 18.60 -3.71
N GLY A 40 3.17 18.60 -2.43
CA GLY A 40 4.47 18.09 -2.00
C GLY A 40 4.99 18.79 -0.75
N ARG A 41 6.28 19.14 -0.74
CA ARG A 41 6.96 19.75 0.42
C ARG A 41 7.87 20.88 -0.02
N ALA A 42 7.99 21.91 0.79
CA ALA A 42 8.96 22.98 0.64
C ALA A 42 9.87 22.99 1.88
N LEU A 43 11.16 22.70 1.69
CA LEU A 43 12.15 22.62 2.77
C LEU A 43 13.33 23.53 2.40
N ALA A 44 13.50 24.60 3.16
CA ALA A 44 14.62 25.53 3.06
C ALA A 44 15.63 25.24 4.17
N ARG A 45 16.92 25.11 3.84
CA ARG A 45 17.95 24.70 4.82
C ARG A 45 18.45 25.86 5.67
N ASN A 46 18.80 26.99 5.04
CA ASN A 46 19.43 28.13 5.72
C ASN A 46 18.47 29.33 5.92
N GLY A 47 17.36 29.36 5.17
CA GLY A 47 16.43 30.48 5.14
C GLY A 47 14.97 30.09 5.37
N ALA A 48 14.08 31.07 5.16
CA ALA A 48 12.66 30.88 5.39
C ALA A 48 11.93 30.26 4.18
N VAL A 49 10.78 29.64 4.47
CA VAL A 49 9.74 29.36 3.49
C VAL A 49 8.66 30.44 3.64
N THR A 50 8.50 31.31 2.63
CA THR A 50 7.53 32.40 2.64
C THR A 50 6.33 32.05 1.77
N LEU A 51 5.13 32.29 2.29
CA LEU A 51 3.86 32.04 1.61
C LEU A 51 3.04 33.34 1.51
N ASP A 52 2.36 33.52 0.39
CA ASP A 52 1.32 34.52 0.19
C ASP A 52 0.08 33.85 -0.44
N SER A 53 -0.99 33.70 0.35
CA SER A 53 -2.28 33.18 -0.12
C SER A 53 -2.19 31.85 -0.89
N ASN A 54 -1.39 30.92 -0.38
CA ASN A 54 -1.07 29.66 -1.08
C ASN A 54 -1.87 28.45 -0.57
N SER A 55 -1.98 27.43 -1.42
CA SER A 55 -2.42 26.08 -1.01
C SER A 55 -1.24 25.12 -1.02
N VAL A 56 -0.87 24.58 0.13
CA VAL A 56 0.19 23.58 0.26
C VAL A 56 -0.41 22.29 0.82
N SER A 57 -0.33 21.21 0.05
CA SER A 57 -0.79 19.89 0.45
C SER A 57 0.37 18.92 0.41
N VAL A 58 0.63 18.24 1.53
CA VAL A 58 1.66 17.20 1.57
C VAL A 58 1.21 16.04 0.70
N CYS A 59 2.05 15.63 -0.23
CA CYS A 59 1.85 14.37 -0.91
C CYS A 59 1.95 13.25 0.15
N SER A 60 0.81 12.68 0.50
CA SER A 60 0.70 11.50 1.34
C SER A 60 0.78 10.29 0.42
N GLN A 61 1.97 9.71 0.32
CA GLN A 61 2.02 8.28 0.12
C GLN A 61 1.73 7.67 1.48
N PRO A 62 0.90 6.62 1.56
CA PRO A 62 0.92 5.79 2.74
C PRO A 62 2.38 5.50 3.05
N PRO A 63 2.81 5.46 4.32
CA PRO A 63 4.08 4.78 4.63
C PRO A 63 4.07 3.43 3.90
N ALA A 64 5.22 2.81 3.66
CA ALA A 64 5.25 1.40 3.26
C ALA A 64 4.56 0.59 4.37
N ALA A 65 3.23 0.56 4.31
CA ALA A 65 2.38 0.32 5.45
C ALA A 65 2.30 -1.18 5.52
N VAL A 66 2.40 -1.71 6.74
CA VAL A 66 1.85 -3.04 7.00
C VAL A 66 0.36 -2.94 6.71
N THR A 67 0.00 -3.23 5.47
CA THR A 67 -1.37 -3.16 4.97
C THR A 67 -2.23 -4.17 5.72
N LEU A 68 -1.63 -5.30 6.10
CA LEU A 68 -2.32 -6.46 6.60
C LEU A 68 -2.38 -6.45 8.13
N LEU A 69 -3.57 -6.25 8.68
CA LEU A 69 -3.82 -6.31 10.12
C LEU A 69 -3.94 -7.75 10.61
N SER A 70 -4.53 -8.63 9.80
CA SER A 70 -4.65 -10.05 10.15
C SER A 70 -4.76 -10.91 8.91
N PHE A 71 -4.28 -12.16 9.02
CA PHE A 71 -4.51 -13.21 8.04
C PHE A 71 -4.65 -14.54 8.75
N THR A 72 -5.81 -15.16 8.61
CA THR A 72 -6.16 -16.40 9.30
C THR A 72 -6.62 -17.44 8.30
N ALA A 73 -6.39 -18.71 8.65
CA ALA A 73 -6.80 -19.85 7.87
C ALA A 73 -7.58 -20.80 8.78
N THR A 74 -8.90 -20.87 8.58
CA THR A 74 -9.78 -21.73 9.38
C THR A 74 -10.08 -23.01 8.59
N PRO A 75 -9.60 -24.17 9.04
CA PRO A 75 -9.88 -25.42 8.34
C PRO A 75 -11.33 -25.89 8.56
N SER A 76 -11.83 -26.59 7.56
CA SER A 76 -13.06 -27.38 7.54
C SER A 76 -12.78 -28.68 6.77
N ALA A 77 -13.66 -29.69 6.87
CA ALA A 77 -13.39 -31.08 6.44
C ALA A 77 -12.70 -31.22 5.06
N SER A 78 -13.11 -30.43 4.06
CA SER A 78 -12.52 -30.41 2.70
C SER A 78 -12.20 -29.01 2.16
N SER A 79 -12.27 -27.99 3.03
CA SER A 79 -12.05 -26.60 2.62
C SER A 79 -11.36 -25.79 3.70
N VAL A 80 -10.71 -24.70 3.32
CA VAL A 80 -10.16 -23.72 4.24
C VAL A 80 -10.75 -22.36 3.93
N LEU A 81 -11.23 -21.67 4.96
CA LEU A 81 -11.65 -20.29 4.87
C LEU A 81 -10.48 -19.40 5.26
N LEU A 82 -9.94 -18.69 4.27
CA LEU A 82 -8.96 -17.64 4.49
C LEU A 82 -9.70 -16.34 4.76
N LYS A 83 -9.35 -15.66 5.84
CA LYS A 83 -9.84 -14.30 6.13
C LYS A 83 -8.67 -13.37 6.34
N TRP A 84 -8.74 -12.17 5.79
CA TRP A 84 -7.79 -11.12 6.11
C TRP A 84 -8.45 -9.77 6.27
N ARG A 85 -7.80 -8.92 7.04
CA ARG A 85 -8.19 -7.53 7.27
C ARG A 85 -7.02 -6.63 6.93
N THR A 86 -7.32 -5.50 6.30
CA THR A 86 -6.35 -4.47 5.99
C THR A 86 -6.58 -3.20 6.80
N ALA A 87 -5.51 -2.42 7.02
CA ALA A 87 -5.54 -1.10 7.66
C ALA A 87 -5.81 0.03 6.64
N SER A 88 -5.32 -0.14 5.42
CA SER A 88 -5.49 0.77 4.29
C SER A 88 -5.29 -0.04 3.00
N GLU A 89 -5.78 0.43 1.87
CA GLU A 89 -5.60 -0.22 0.56
C GLU A 89 -5.21 0.76 -0.54
N VAL A 90 -4.67 1.91 -0.13
CA VAL A 90 -4.10 2.88 -1.05
C VAL A 90 -2.96 2.21 -1.80
N GLU A 91 -2.93 2.42 -3.12
CA GLU A 91 -1.96 1.81 -4.05
C GLU A 91 -2.02 0.29 -4.22
N ILE A 92 -3.08 -0.38 -3.75
CA ILE A 92 -3.23 -1.83 -3.91
C ILE A 92 -4.20 -2.16 -5.04
N LEU A 93 -3.75 -3.00 -5.97
CA LEU A 93 -4.60 -3.56 -7.03
C LEU A 93 -5.43 -4.73 -6.49
N GLY A 94 -4.82 -5.59 -5.68
CA GLY A 94 -5.52 -6.71 -5.04
C GLY A 94 -4.60 -7.74 -4.42
N TYR A 95 -5.14 -8.93 -4.21
CA TYR A 95 -4.49 -9.99 -3.43
C TYR A 95 -4.48 -11.33 -4.16
N ASN A 96 -3.39 -12.08 -3.97
CA ASN A 96 -3.28 -13.48 -4.32
C ASN A 96 -3.08 -14.31 -3.05
N ALA A 97 -3.84 -15.39 -2.92
CA ALA A 97 -3.68 -16.36 -1.86
C ALA A 97 -2.90 -17.57 -2.38
N TYR A 98 -1.98 -18.06 -1.57
CA TYR A 98 -1.18 -19.23 -1.88
C TYR A 98 -1.30 -20.26 -0.76
N GLY A 99 -1.24 -21.54 -1.12
CA GLY A 99 -1.21 -22.66 -0.18
C GLY A 99 -0.01 -23.58 -0.47
N GLN A 100 0.44 -24.28 0.56
CA GLN A 100 1.49 -25.29 0.42
C GLN A 100 0.90 -26.59 -0.13
N VAL A 101 1.34 -27.02 -1.32
CA VAL A 101 0.94 -28.27 -1.96
C VAL A 101 2.21 -29.02 -2.35
N ARG A 102 2.41 -30.23 -1.81
CA ARG A 102 3.60 -31.06 -2.08
C ARG A 102 4.92 -30.28 -1.91
N GLY A 103 5.03 -29.51 -0.83
CA GLY A 103 6.21 -28.69 -0.52
C GLY A 103 6.36 -27.40 -1.34
N LYS A 104 5.54 -27.19 -2.38
CA LYS A 104 5.59 -25.98 -3.22
C LYS A 104 4.49 -25.00 -2.84
N ARG A 105 4.77 -23.71 -3.00
CA ARG A 105 3.78 -22.64 -2.85
C ARG A 105 2.98 -22.52 -4.14
N VAL A 106 1.68 -22.83 -4.09
CA VAL A 106 0.78 -22.84 -5.24
C VAL A 106 -0.31 -21.78 -5.07
N LYS A 107 -0.57 -21.00 -6.12
CA LYS A 107 -1.61 -19.96 -6.13
C LYS A 107 -3.00 -20.61 -6.10
N LEU A 108 -3.88 -20.11 -5.23
CA LEU A 108 -5.19 -20.70 -4.96
C LEU A 108 -6.33 -20.00 -5.71
N ASN A 109 -6.26 -18.68 -5.87
CA ASN A 109 -7.27 -17.90 -6.58
C ASN A 109 -6.98 -17.87 -8.09
N ARG A 110 -8.03 -18.04 -8.92
CA ARG A 110 -7.93 -17.94 -10.39
C ARG A 110 -7.83 -16.49 -10.87
N THR A 111 -8.69 -15.64 -10.34
CA THR A 111 -8.72 -14.19 -10.59
C THR A 111 -8.10 -13.45 -9.41
N LEU A 112 -7.50 -12.29 -9.67
CA LEU A 112 -7.01 -11.41 -8.61
C LEU A 112 -8.17 -11.00 -7.71
N ILE A 113 -7.98 -11.06 -6.40
CA ILE A 113 -8.99 -10.59 -5.45
C ILE A 113 -8.82 -9.08 -5.35
N ALA A 114 -9.65 -8.35 -6.09
CA ALA A 114 -9.53 -6.90 -6.21
C ALA A 114 -9.62 -6.22 -4.83
N ALA A 115 -8.73 -5.27 -4.59
CA ALA A 115 -8.84 -4.42 -3.42
C ALA A 115 -10.07 -3.52 -3.54
N LYS A 116 -10.72 -3.24 -2.41
CA LYS A 116 -11.86 -2.32 -2.31
C LYS A 116 -11.42 -0.86 -2.33
N ARG A 117 -10.11 -0.59 -2.36
CA ARG A 117 -9.51 0.76 -2.42
C ARG A 117 -9.91 1.63 -1.23
N SER A 118 -10.08 1.01 -0.07
CA SER A 118 -10.47 1.70 1.16
C SER A 118 -9.29 2.38 1.85
N MET A 119 -9.43 3.66 2.23
CA MET A 119 -8.41 4.35 3.04
C MET A 119 -8.39 3.90 4.51
N THR A 120 -9.50 3.33 5.00
CA THR A 120 -9.66 2.82 6.37
C THR A 120 -9.57 1.30 6.45
N GLY A 121 -9.14 0.68 5.35
CA GLY A 121 -8.97 -0.76 5.26
C GLY A 121 -10.25 -1.51 4.94
N ALA A 122 -10.11 -2.82 4.76
CA ALA A 122 -11.19 -3.69 4.31
C ALA A 122 -11.05 -5.10 4.88
N SER A 123 -12.16 -5.84 4.87
CA SER A 123 -12.19 -7.27 5.19
C SER A 123 -12.47 -8.10 3.95
N TYR A 124 -11.82 -9.26 3.89
CA TYR A 124 -11.90 -10.22 2.79
C TYR A 124 -12.05 -11.64 3.29
N ALA A 125 -12.62 -12.48 2.43
CA ALA A 125 -12.68 -13.90 2.63
C ALA A 125 -12.47 -14.65 1.31
N LEU A 126 -11.69 -15.72 1.35
CA LEU A 126 -11.54 -16.68 0.26
C LEU A 126 -11.76 -18.08 0.80
N ARG A 127 -12.76 -18.79 0.26
CA ARG A 127 -12.95 -20.21 0.54
C ARG A 127 -12.20 -21.03 -0.51
N TYR A 128 -11.17 -21.75 -0.09
CA TYR A 128 -10.47 -22.71 -0.92
C TYR A 128 -10.99 -24.12 -0.64
N ARG A 129 -11.37 -24.86 -1.69
CA ARG A 129 -11.74 -26.27 -1.61
C ARG A 129 -10.67 -27.10 -2.29
N ALA A 130 -10.14 -28.09 -1.59
CA ALA A 130 -9.15 -28.99 -2.17
C ALA A 130 -9.79 -29.85 -3.29
N PRO A 131 -9.03 -30.22 -4.33
CA PRO A 131 -9.47 -31.19 -5.32
C PRO A 131 -9.95 -32.49 -4.64
N ARG A 132 -10.89 -33.19 -5.30
CA ARG A 132 -11.40 -34.48 -4.80
C ARG A 132 -10.22 -35.43 -4.54
N GLY A 133 -10.24 -36.10 -3.38
CA GLY A 133 -9.18 -37.02 -2.95
C GLY A 133 -7.92 -36.35 -2.39
N GLN A 134 -7.86 -35.01 -2.30
CA GLN A 134 -6.71 -34.31 -1.73
C GLN A 134 -7.09 -33.61 -0.42
N LYS A 135 -6.16 -33.62 0.54
CA LYS A 135 -6.27 -32.81 1.77
C LYS A 135 -6.02 -31.34 1.43
N ALA A 136 -6.71 -30.44 2.13
CA ALA A 136 -6.43 -29.02 2.01
C ALA A 136 -5.03 -28.68 2.60
N PRO A 137 -4.34 -27.66 2.04
CA PRO A 137 -3.10 -27.15 2.61
C PRO A 137 -3.26 -26.75 4.07
N THR A 138 -2.18 -26.84 4.85
CA THR A 138 -2.14 -26.38 6.25
C THR A 138 -1.39 -25.06 6.40
N ARG A 139 -0.58 -24.65 5.41
CA ARG A 139 0.18 -23.40 5.43
C ARG A 139 -0.19 -22.54 4.23
N PHE A 140 -0.39 -21.26 4.48
CA PHE A 140 -0.90 -20.28 3.53
C PHE A 140 -0.09 -19.00 3.55
N TRP A 141 -0.05 -18.32 2.41
CA TRP A 141 0.56 -17.00 2.28
C TRP A 141 -0.38 -16.07 1.53
N LEU A 142 -0.35 -14.80 1.92
CA LEU A 142 -1.00 -13.73 1.19
C LEU A 142 0.07 -12.90 0.48
N GLN A 143 -0.14 -12.67 -0.81
CA GLN A 143 0.66 -11.75 -1.61
C GLN A 143 -0.19 -10.55 -2.00
N THR A 144 0.31 -9.36 -1.72
CA THR A 144 -0.29 -8.11 -2.19
C THR A 144 0.26 -7.79 -3.58
N VAL A 145 -0.62 -7.31 -4.45
CA VAL A 145 -0.28 -6.79 -5.77
C VAL A 145 -0.59 -5.30 -5.77
N ASN A 146 0.43 -4.48 -5.95
CA ASN A 146 0.31 -3.03 -5.97
C ASN A 146 -0.14 -2.53 -7.35
N LEU A 147 -0.63 -1.29 -7.43
CA LEU A 147 -1.06 -0.66 -8.69
C LEU A 147 0.09 -0.49 -9.69
N ASP A 148 1.33 -0.40 -9.21
CA ASP A 148 2.55 -0.38 -10.03
C ASP A 148 2.96 -1.77 -10.57
N GLY A 149 2.20 -2.82 -10.22
CA GLY A 149 2.48 -4.20 -10.60
C GLY A 149 3.47 -4.94 -9.71
N SER A 150 4.14 -4.25 -8.77
CA SER A 150 5.02 -4.88 -7.79
C SER A 150 4.23 -5.80 -6.85
N ARG A 151 4.93 -6.79 -6.28
CA ARG A 151 4.31 -7.84 -5.48
C ARG A 151 5.10 -8.12 -4.21
N THR A 152 4.40 -8.12 -3.08
CA THR A 152 5.00 -8.32 -1.75
C THR A 152 4.30 -9.44 -1.00
N TRP A 153 5.06 -10.19 -0.19
CA TRP A 153 4.48 -11.19 0.71
C TRP A 153 4.02 -10.48 1.98
N SER A 154 2.72 -10.46 2.23
CA SER A 154 2.13 -9.63 3.28
C SER A 154 1.77 -10.41 4.54
N GLY A 155 1.60 -11.73 4.45
CA GLY A 155 1.28 -12.54 5.63
C GLY A 155 1.39 -14.04 5.42
N VAL A 156 1.49 -14.77 6.53
CA VAL A 156 1.47 -16.23 6.60
C VAL A 156 0.42 -16.67 7.61
N ALA A 157 -0.33 -17.72 7.27
CA ALA A 157 -1.29 -18.33 8.17
C ALA A 157 -1.10 -19.86 8.19
N VAL A 158 -1.36 -20.46 9.34
CA VAL A 158 -1.35 -21.92 9.50
C VAL A 158 -2.74 -22.35 9.95
N ALA A 159 -3.37 -23.23 9.18
CA ALA A 159 -4.62 -23.86 9.55
C ALA A 159 -4.33 -24.95 10.59
N ARG A 160 -4.69 -24.68 11.83
CA ARG A 160 -4.67 -25.67 12.91
C ARG A 160 -6.08 -26.23 13.06
N ARG A 161 -6.22 -27.56 13.06
CA ARG A 161 -7.48 -28.17 13.53
C ARG A 161 -7.55 -27.93 15.03
N GLY A 162 -8.66 -27.39 15.52
CA GLY A 162 -8.93 -27.44 16.95
C GLY A 162 -8.99 -28.91 17.35
N THR A 163 -8.26 -29.28 18.40
CA THR A 163 -8.57 -30.48 19.16
C THR A 163 -9.94 -30.23 19.78
N SER A 164 -10.97 -30.91 19.26
CA SER A 164 -12.24 -31.07 19.98
C SER A 164 -12.02 -31.99 21.17
#